data_AF-A0A9E3SL89-F1
#
_entry.id   AF-A0A9E3SL89-F1
#
_cell.length_a   1.000
_cell.length_b   1.000
_cell.length_c   1.000
_cell.angle_alpha   90.00
_cell.angle_beta   90.00
_cell.angle_gamma   90.00
#
_symmetry.space_group_name_H-M   'P 1'
#
loop_
_entity.id
_entity.type
_entity.pdbx_description
1 polymer ?
#
loop_
_entity_poly.entity_id
_entity_poly.type
_entity_poly.pdbx_seq_one_letter_code
_entity_poly.pdbx_strand_id
1 'polypeptide(L)'
;MQTFVEGTLGGSLMIDAQGQVTVFFCERYVMGCPCQVRLGAALDDLLALRPGEHLHRIIAGIDDIHAGLSSAASQQDSWAVMLYFVSTYHHATNVAIISQEALCEAALSLRMPVGA
;
A
#
# COMPACT_ATOMS: atom_id res chain seq x y z
N MET A 1 17.87 -5.25 -2.26
CA MET A 1 16.84 -5.60 -3.26
C MET A 1 15.59 -4.80 -2.93
N GLN A 2 14.86 -4.33 -3.93
CA GLN A 2 13.61 -3.61 -3.74
C GLN A 2 12.61 -4.03 -4.81
N THR A 3 11.33 -3.94 -4.52
CA THR A 3 10.24 -4.24 -5.46
C THR A 3 9.17 -3.15 -5.36
N PHE A 4 8.36 -3.03 -6.41
CA PHE A 4 7.29 -2.05 -6.50
C PHE A 4 5.94 -2.73 -6.65
N VAL A 5 4.93 -2.19 -5.99
CA VAL A 5 3.53 -2.63 -6.10
C VAL A 5 2.73 -1.47 -6.64
N GLU A 6 2.24 -1.60 -7.87
CA GLU A 6 1.37 -0.61 -8.50
C GLU A 6 -0.02 -0.63 -7.87
N GLY A 7 -0.55 0.55 -7.57
CA GLY A 7 -1.91 0.72 -7.06
C GLY A 7 -2.92 1.03 -8.16
N THR A 8 -4.20 0.86 -7.83
CA THR A 8 -5.30 1.04 -8.78
C THR A 8 -5.82 2.49 -8.85
N LEU A 9 -5.58 3.28 -7.81
CA LEU A 9 -5.95 4.71 -7.76
C LEU A 9 -4.78 5.52 -7.24
N GLY A 10 -3.91 5.94 -8.17
CA GLY A 10 -3.03 7.09 -7.96
C GLY A 10 -1.87 6.89 -7.00
N GLY A 11 -1.37 5.68 -6.77
CA GLY A 11 -0.15 5.52 -5.99
C GLY A 11 0.48 4.14 -6.11
N SER A 12 1.70 4.00 -5.61
CA SER A 12 2.45 2.74 -5.58
C SER A 12 3.21 2.59 -4.27
N LEU A 13 3.59 1.37 -3.94
CA LEU A 13 4.50 1.09 -2.82
C LEU A 13 5.86 0.66 -3.35
N MET A 14 6.93 1.11 -2.69
CA MET A 14 8.24 0.48 -2.78
C MET A 14 8.52 -0.25 -1.47
N ILE A 15 9.04 -1.46 -1.60
CA ILE A 15 9.35 -2.34 -0.47
C ILE A 15 10.80 -2.78 -0.61
N ASP A 16 11.60 -2.60 0.42
CA ASP A 16 12.97 -3.12 0.45
C ASP A 16 13.07 -4.49 1.13
N ALA A 17 14.26 -5.10 1.03
CA ALA A 17 14.55 -6.41 1.61
C ALA A 17 14.43 -6.46 3.16
N GLN A 18 14.41 -5.30 3.82
CA GLN A 18 14.24 -5.17 5.26
C GLN A 18 12.78 -4.92 5.66
N GLY A 19 11.85 -5.00 4.70
CA GLY A 19 10.42 -4.75 4.93
C GLY A 19 10.11 -3.26 5.17
N GLN A 20 11.01 -2.35 4.82
CA GLN A 20 10.71 -0.92 4.81
C GLN A 20 9.76 -0.63 3.66
N VAL A 21 8.72 0.13 3.96
CA VAL A 21 7.71 0.53 2.97
C VAL A 21 7.74 2.05 2.80
N THR A 22 7.74 2.47 1.54
CA THR A 22 7.51 3.86 1.14
C THR A 22 6.33 3.88 0.19
N VAL A 23 5.35 4.74 0.46
CA VAL A 23 4.23 5.00 -0.44
C VAL A 23 4.52 6.22 -1.30
N PHE A 24 4.24 6.11 -2.60
CA PHE A 24 4.29 7.19 -3.57
C PHE A 24 2.87 7.51 -3.99
N PHE A 25 2.45 8.75 -3.74
CA PHE A 25 1.17 9.28 -4.19
C PHE A 25 1.37 10.04 -5.50
N CYS A 26 0.49 9.79 -6.46
CA CYS A 26 0.49 10.31 -7.82
C CYS A 26 -0.83 11.04 -8.11
N GLU A 27 -0.76 12.06 -8.96
CA GLU A 27 -1.81 13.06 -9.23
C GLU A 27 -3.12 12.54 -9.86
N ARG A 28 -3.24 11.24 -10.18
CA ARG A 28 -4.17 10.85 -11.25
C ARG A 28 -5.67 10.93 -10.90
N TYR A 29 -6.09 10.96 -9.64
CA TYR A 29 -7.52 10.73 -9.33
C TYR A 29 -8.18 11.56 -8.23
N VAL A 30 -7.45 12.31 -7.41
CA VAL A 30 -8.02 13.16 -6.35
C VAL A 30 -7.19 14.45 -6.32
N MET A 31 -7.74 15.56 -5.81
CA MET A 31 -7.10 16.90 -5.71
C MET A 31 -5.85 16.94 -4.82
N GLY A 32 -4.99 15.93 -4.90
CA GLY A 32 -3.75 15.68 -4.20
C GLY A 32 -2.54 16.28 -4.91
N CYS A 33 -1.42 16.38 -4.19
CA CYS A 33 -0.12 16.75 -4.75
C CYS A 33 0.81 15.54 -4.68
N PRO A 34 1.60 15.23 -5.72
CA PRO A 34 2.48 14.08 -5.70
C PRO A 34 3.45 14.17 -4.52
N CYS A 35 3.49 13.13 -3.70
CA CYS A 35 4.35 13.10 -2.54
C CYS A 35 4.79 11.65 -2.23
N GLN A 36 5.86 11.53 -1.45
CA GLN A 36 6.34 10.25 -0.97
C GLN A 36 6.36 10.26 0.56
N VAL A 37 5.88 9.18 1.17
CA VAL A 37 5.84 9.05 2.63
C VAL A 37 6.45 7.72 3.04
N ARG A 38 7.41 7.78 3.97
CA ARG A 38 8.08 6.60 4.50
C ARG A 38 7.29 6.03 5.68
N LEU A 39 6.81 4.80 5.54
CA LEU A 39 6.09 4.09 6.60
C LEU A 39 7.04 3.35 7.57
N GLY A 40 8.27 3.07 7.11
CA GLY A 40 9.25 2.31 7.88
C GLY A 40 9.01 0.80 7.77
N ALA A 41 9.48 0.02 8.75
CA ALA A 41 9.18 -1.42 8.83
C ALA A 41 7.68 -1.61 9.11
N ALA A 42 6.88 -1.71 8.06
CA ALA A 42 5.42 -1.78 8.12
C ALA A 42 4.86 -2.92 7.25
N LEU A 43 5.71 -3.64 6.51
CA LEU A 43 5.26 -4.68 5.57
C LEU A 43 4.42 -5.76 6.25
N ASP A 44 4.90 -6.32 7.36
CA ASP A 44 4.19 -7.39 8.07
C ASP A 44 2.87 -6.89 8.67
N ASP A 45 2.83 -5.65 9.19
CA ASP A 45 1.61 -5.03 9.71
C ASP A 45 0.56 -4.87 8.60
N LEU A 46 0.97 -4.37 7.43
CA LEU A 46 0.09 -4.18 6.26
C LEU A 46 -0.47 -5.51 5.73
N LEU A 47 0.32 -6.58 5.77
CA LEU A 47 -0.12 -7.93 5.38
C LEU A 47 -1.03 -8.59 6.45
N ALA A 48 -0.93 -8.17 7.71
CA ALA A 48 -1.74 -8.70 8.80
C ALA A 48 -3.13 -8.04 8.91
N LEU A 49 -3.32 -6.84 8.35
CA LEU A 49 -4.60 -6.12 8.38
C LEU A 49 -5.72 -6.94 7.76
N ARG A 50 -6.83 -7.06 8.49
CA ARG A 50 -8.06 -7.69 8.03
C ARG A 50 -9.05 -6.65 7.51
N PRO A 51 -10.02 -7.04 6.68
CA PRO A 51 -11.05 -6.12 6.22
C PRO A 51 -11.80 -5.45 7.39
N GLY A 52 -11.89 -4.12 7.34
CA GLY A 52 -12.46 -3.28 8.40
C GLY A 52 -11.45 -2.82 9.46
N GLU A 53 -10.19 -3.27 9.41
CA GLU A 53 -9.15 -2.86 10.36
C GLU A 53 -8.34 -1.66 9.86
N HIS A 54 -7.77 -0.92 10.81
CA HIS A 54 -6.90 0.21 10.61
C HIS A 54 -5.52 -0.06 11.23
N LEU A 55 -4.45 0.45 10.60
CA LEU A 55 -3.12 0.40 11.19
C LEU A 55 -2.98 1.52 12.23
N HIS A 56 -3.01 1.14 13.51
CA HIS A 56 -2.85 2.08 14.62
C HIS A 56 -1.38 2.46 14.86
N ARG A 57 -0.78 3.20 13.92
CA ARG A 57 0.59 3.72 14.04
C ARG A 57 0.64 5.17 13.59
N ILE A 58 1.31 6.00 14.40
CA ILE A 58 1.56 7.40 14.03
C ILE A 58 2.70 7.41 13.00
N ILE A 59 2.36 7.76 11.76
CA ILE A 59 3.31 7.90 10.65
C ILE A 59 3.22 9.34 10.15
N ALA A 60 4.33 10.07 10.20
CA ALA A 60 4.35 11.46 9.74
C ALA A 60 3.94 11.55 8.26
N GLY A 61 2.89 12.30 7.97
CA GLY A 61 2.37 12.49 6.62
C GLY A 61 1.37 11.42 6.16
N ILE A 62 0.94 10.51 7.03
CA ILE A 62 -0.21 9.63 6.79
C ILE A 62 -1.27 9.92 7.84
N ASP A 63 -2.50 10.13 7.38
CA ASP A 63 -3.65 10.34 8.28
C ASP A 63 -4.27 9.01 8.68
N ASP A 64 -4.38 8.08 7.73
CA ASP A 64 -5.02 6.78 7.95
C ASP A 64 -4.48 5.71 6.98
N ILE A 65 -4.45 4.47 7.46
CA ILE A 65 -4.23 3.28 6.67
C ILE A 65 -5.25 2.24 7.10
N HIS A 66 -6.10 1.79 6.18
CA HIS A 66 -7.12 0.79 6.48
C HIS A 66 -7.31 -0.24 5.38
N ALA A 67 -7.84 -1.39 5.75
CA ALA A 67 -8.16 -2.48 4.84
C ALA A 67 -9.67 -2.52 4.57
N GLY A 68 -10.07 -2.52 3.31
CA GLY A 68 -11.45 -2.67 2.87
C GLY A 68 -11.61 -3.83 1.89
N LEU A 69 -12.83 -4.32 1.72
CA LEU A 69 -13.12 -5.25 0.63
C LEU A 69 -13.52 -4.48 -0.62
N SER A 70 -13.00 -4.90 -1.77
CA SER A 70 -13.44 -4.40 -3.08
C SER A 70 -14.04 -5.51 -3.92
N SER A 71 -15.17 -5.20 -4.56
CA SER A 71 -15.80 -6.05 -5.58
C SER A 71 -15.18 -5.85 -6.97
N ALA A 72 -14.16 -4.99 -7.10
CA ALA A 72 -13.55 -4.65 -8.39
C ALA A 72 -12.62 -5.75 -8.95
N ALA A 73 -12.54 -6.91 -8.30
CA ALA A 73 -12.01 -8.13 -8.91
C ALA A 73 -12.98 -8.59 -10.00
N SER A 74 -12.92 -7.94 -11.16
CA SER A 74 -13.58 -8.44 -12.36
C SER A 74 -12.96 -9.78 -12.73
N GLN A 75 -13.76 -10.83 -12.59
CA GLN A 75 -13.50 -12.25 -12.86
C GLN A 75 -13.10 -13.07 -11.63
N GLN A 76 -14.05 -13.88 -11.17
CA GLN A 76 -14.05 -14.83 -10.05
C GLN A 76 -14.52 -14.24 -8.70
N ASP A 77 -15.42 -14.98 -8.04
CA ASP A 77 -16.20 -14.68 -6.83
C ASP A 77 -15.38 -14.40 -5.54
N SER A 78 -14.27 -13.69 -5.62
CA SER A 78 -13.39 -13.40 -4.49
C SER A 78 -13.40 -11.91 -4.16
N TRP A 79 -13.76 -11.59 -2.93
CA TRP A 79 -13.62 -10.23 -2.40
C TRP A 79 -12.14 -9.96 -2.18
N ALA A 80 -11.57 -9.00 -2.90
CA ALA A 80 -10.15 -8.63 -2.74
C ALA A 80 -9.99 -7.67 -1.56
N VAL A 81 -8.98 -7.91 -0.72
CA VAL A 81 -8.60 -6.97 0.34
C VAL A 81 -7.75 -5.86 -0.26
N MET A 82 -8.23 -4.62 -0.16
CA MET A 82 -7.55 -3.43 -0.61
C MET A 82 -7.07 -2.62 0.58
N LEU A 83 -5.82 -2.17 0.53
CA LEU A 83 -5.21 -1.27 1.49
C LEU A 83 -5.34 0.16 0.97
N TYR A 84 -5.96 1.03 1.78
CA TYR A 84 -6.18 2.43 1.49
C TYR A 84 -5.20 3.25 2.34
N PHE A 85 -4.38 4.06 1.69
CA PHE A 85 -3.46 4.98 2.35
C PHE A 85 -3.98 6.40 2.12
N VAL A 86 -4.22 7.16 3.19
CA VAL A 86 -4.75 8.53 3.11
C VAL A 86 -3.72 9.51 3.67
N SER A 87 -3.46 10.59 2.94
CA SER A 87 -2.50 11.63 3.33
C SER A 87 -2.96 13.02 2.94
N THR A 88 -3.01 13.93 3.90
CA THR A 88 -3.29 15.37 3.73
C THR A 88 -2.03 16.22 3.84
N TYR A 89 -0.86 15.62 3.59
CA TYR A 89 0.49 16.16 3.84
C TYR A 89 0.80 17.55 3.25
N HIS A 90 -0.06 18.13 2.39
CA HIS A 90 0.03 19.51 1.91
C HIS A 90 -1.33 20.20 1.69
N HIS A 91 -2.31 19.99 2.58
CA HIS A 91 -3.70 20.47 2.45
C HIS A 91 -4.51 19.82 1.32
N ALA A 92 -3.90 18.90 0.60
CA ALA A 92 -4.45 18.16 -0.53
C ALA A 92 -4.59 16.69 -0.12
N THR A 93 -5.80 16.12 -0.22
CA THR A 93 -6.04 14.71 0.16
C THR A 93 -5.55 13.79 -0.94
N ASN A 94 -4.48 13.07 -0.66
CA ASN A 94 -3.94 11.98 -1.47
C ASN A 94 -4.51 10.65 -1.00
N VAL A 95 -4.82 9.78 -1.95
CA VAL A 95 -5.24 8.41 -1.68
C VAL A 95 -4.42 7.49 -2.57
N ALA A 96 -3.85 6.43 -2.00
CA ALA A 96 -3.29 5.31 -2.73
C ALA A 96 -4.04 4.04 -2.33
N ILE A 97 -4.35 3.19 -3.31
CA ILE A 97 -5.06 1.93 -3.08
C ILE A 97 -4.25 0.78 -3.64
N ILE A 98 -3.90 -0.17 -2.78
CA ILE A 98 -2.98 -1.27 -3.09
C ILE A 98 -3.68 -2.58 -2.78
N SER A 99 -3.62 -3.55 -3.70
CA SER A 99 -4.08 -4.90 -3.42
C SER A 99 -3.18 -5.57 -2.40
N GLN A 100 -3.75 -6.12 -1.33
CA GLN A 100 -2.99 -6.88 -0.34
C GLN A 100 -2.41 -8.18 -0.94
N GLU A 101 -3.06 -8.74 -1.96
CA GLU A 101 -2.54 -9.87 -2.73
C GLU A 101 -1.27 -9.49 -3.49
N ALA A 102 -1.30 -8.39 -4.24
CA ALA A 102 -0.12 -7.90 -4.96
C ALA A 102 1.03 -7.53 -3.99
N LEU A 103 0.69 -7.02 -2.80
CA LEU A 103 1.66 -6.78 -1.73
C LEU A 103 2.29 -8.10 -1.23
N CYS A 104 1.49 -9.15 -1.09
CA CYS A 104 1.95 -10.48 -0.68
C CYS A 104 2.90 -11.10 -1.73
N GLU A 105 2.53 -11.04 -3.01
CA GLU A 105 3.38 -11.51 -4.11
C GLU A 105 4.73 -10.78 -4.14
N ALA A 106 4.70 -9.45 -3.98
CA ALA A 106 5.90 -8.64 -3.87
C ALA A 106 6.77 -9.04 -2.67
N ALA A 107 6.17 -9.27 -1.49
CA ALA A 107 6.90 -9.73 -0.30
C ALA A 107 7.54 -11.11 -0.50
N LEU A 108 6.86 -12.03 -1.19
CA LEU A 108 7.39 -13.35 -1.54
C LEU A 108 8.58 -13.24 -2.51
N SER A 109 8.47 -12.37 -3.52
CA SER A 109 9.56 -12.11 -4.47
C SER A 109 10.83 -11.59 -3.79
N LEU A 110 10.69 -10.86 -2.68
CA LEU A 110 11.81 -10.35 -1.88
C LEU A 110 12.53 -11.44 -1.07
N ARG A 111 11.83 -12.51 -0.71
CA ARG A 111 12.33 -13.60 0.14
C ARG A 111 12.94 -14.76 -0.65
N MET A 112 12.73 -14.82 -1.96
CA MET A 112 13.36 -15.85 -2.78
C MET A 112 14.86 -15.59 -2.94
N PRO A 113 15.74 -16.56 -2.61
CA PRO A 113 17.15 -16.45 -2.96
C PRO A 113 17.29 -16.44 -4.48
N VAL A 114 17.96 -15.42 -5.02
CA VAL A 114 18.37 -15.40 -6.43
C VAL A 114 19.47 -16.44 -6.60
N GLY A 115 19.07 -17.64 -7.05
CA GLY A 115 19.98 -18.72 -7.47
C GLY A 115 20.48 -19.63 -6.36
N ALA A 116 20.04 -20.90 -6.41
CA ALA A 116 20.80 -22.04 -5.91
C ALA A 116 21.56 -22.67 -7.09
#